data_AF-A0A2R5EIP0-F1
#
_entry.id   AF-A0A2R5EIP0-F1
#
_cell.length_a   1.000
_cell.length_b   1.000
_cell.length_c   1.000
_cell.angle_alpha   90.00
_cell.angle_beta   90.00
_cell.angle_gamma   90.00
#
_symmetry.space_group_name_H-M   'P 1'
#
loop_
_entity.id
_entity.type
_entity.pdbx_description
1 polymer ?
#
loop_
_entity_poly.entity_id
_entity_poly.type
_entity_poly.pdbx_seq_one_letter_code
_entity_poly.pdbx_strand_id
1 'polypeptide(L)'
;MDVQGLSFTFDQDSRSLVASYAPESGAVPPTVDVDWLETHLAELGYGELRRNAAALGVLADNLKAARPVAALAVAEAVDAVAEVSVAPDKMAAFLTVAPPQGGKPIDDAAIRRALAQQGVVAGIRDNAIAGAVALGQASNLLVAEGALPVHGEDGRIETLVPESSNRVPQLNEKGLMDYRNLGEILTVQAGEAVMRRIPATPGTAGETVNGAVIPAIAGKEAMFSPNLTGVAPAPDDPNTLAAAITGQPVRTRDGIIVEPTYAVEEVTINTGNIAFDGAVTVKGDVQAGMTIKASGDIEIGGTVEAAVLIAGGNIVIKGGAIGARGRKDAHGNEIPSYIQCGGSFTATYVQQATVEAGDSIFIDDVAMQSTLTAINQIVVGHKQRGHIIGGKCQATLLVKAKVIGSAAHIATHIEVGLNPKLRAQQHRHEQHRQQIEEQMAQVAKLLDLAVRLPDRVPPETLKRGRITSESLRRTLLRLEEEGTLLREQLRLAESAKVVAEQAVFEGLEVRCGNLHYATRGDLGYGLLIRIGEGVLEAEPLARGKS
;
A
#
# COMPACT_ATOMS: atom_id res chain seq x y z
N MET A 1 24.97 -20.44 81.68
CA MET A 1 25.21 -19.69 82.94
C MET A 1 23.91 -18.99 83.26
N ASP A 2 23.16 -19.45 84.26
CA ASP A 2 21.92 -18.77 84.63
C ASP A 2 22.26 -17.51 85.42
N VAL A 3 21.77 -16.37 84.95
CA VAL A 3 21.83 -15.12 85.71
C VAL A 3 20.77 -15.22 86.80
N GLN A 4 21.20 -15.43 88.05
CA GLN A 4 20.29 -15.51 89.19
C GLN A 4 19.47 -14.22 89.32
N GLY A 5 18.15 -14.38 89.46
CA GLY A 5 17.21 -13.28 89.61
C GLY A 5 16.66 -12.71 88.30
N LEU A 6 17.11 -13.17 87.12
CA LEU A 6 16.52 -12.83 85.82
C LEU A 6 15.46 -13.86 85.43
N SER A 7 14.26 -13.39 85.08
CA SER A 7 13.18 -14.23 84.56
C SER A 7 12.48 -13.56 83.39
N PHE A 8 11.98 -14.39 82.48
CA PHE A 8 11.18 -13.96 81.34
C PHE A 8 9.81 -14.62 81.42
N THR A 9 8.76 -13.81 81.32
CA THR A 9 7.37 -14.27 81.35
C THR A 9 6.67 -13.74 80.12
N PHE A 10 6.08 -14.63 79.33
CA PHE A 10 5.25 -14.22 78.19
C PHE A 10 3.85 -13.85 78.69
N ASP A 11 3.50 -12.58 78.55
CA ASP A 11 2.16 -12.10 78.85
C ASP A 11 1.25 -12.34 77.65
N GLN A 12 0.22 -13.16 77.83
CA GLN A 12 -0.73 -13.52 76.78
C GLN A 12 -1.65 -12.36 76.39
N ASP A 13 -1.94 -11.44 77.32
CA ASP A 13 -2.86 -10.32 77.08
C ASP A 13 -2.17 -9.22 76.26
N SER A 14 -0.93 -8.88 76.62
CA SER A 14 -0.13 -7.89 75.88
C SER A 14 0.69 -8.50 74.73
N ARG A 15 0.63 -9.83 74.54
CA ARG A 15 1.40 -10.59 73.53
C ARG A 15 2.90 -10.29 73.55
N SER A 16 3.42 -9.95 74.72
CA SER A 16 4.77 -9.44 74.91
C SER A 16 5.55 -10.31 75.91
N LEU A 17 6.83 -10.52 75.63
CA LEU A 17 7.76 -11.13 76.55
C LEU A 17 8.30 -10.08 77.50
N VAL A 18 8.00 -10.23 78.78
CA VAL A 18 8.39 -9.31 79.83
C VAL A 18 9.58 -9.89 80.60
N ALA A 19 10.66 -9.14 80.68
CA ALA A 19 11.81 -9.44 81.52
C ALA A 19 11.66 -8.78 82.88
N SER A 20 12.00 -9.52 83.93
CA SER A 20 12.13 -9.02 85.30
C SER A 20 13.47 -9.46 85.89
N TYR A 21 14.15 -8.54 86.58
CA TYR A 21 15.44 -8.78 87.21
C TYR A 21 15.43 -8.28 88.66
N ALA A 22 15.69 -9.18 89.61
CA ALA A 22 15.79 -8.90 91.03
C ALA A 22 17.17 -9.38 91.58
N PRO A 23 18.18 -8.49 91.64
CA PRO A 23 19.51 -8.87 92.11
C PRO A 23 19.54 -9.17 93.62
N GLU A 24 20.25 -10.23 94.02
CA GLU A 24 20.52 -10.51 95.44
C GLU A 24 21.55 -9.53 96.04
N SER A 25 21.35 -9.15 97.30
CA SER A 25 22.22 -8.20 98.00
C SER A 25 23.65 -8.76 98.14
N GLY A 26 24.61 -8.17 97.43
CA GLY A 26 26.02 -8.57 97.46
C GLY A 26 26.48 -9.48 96.32
N ALA A 27 25.62 -9.80 95.34
CA ALA A 27 25.99 -10.59 94.17
C ALA A 27 26.92 -9.82 93.21
N VAL A 28 27.87 -10.52 92.59
CA VAL A 28 28.74 -9.96 91.54
C VAL A 28 27.90 -9.70 90.28
N PRO A 29 27.94 -8.48 89.68
CA PRO A 29 27.16 -8.19 88.49
C PRO A 29 27.52 -9.14 87.34
N PRO A 30 26.53 -9.73 86.65
CA PRO A 30 26.77 -10.60 85.52
C PRO A 30 27.35 -9.79 84.35
N THR A 31 28.33 -10.35 83.64
CA THR A 31 28.88 -9.75 82.41
C THR A 31 28.04 -10.22 81.22
N VAL A 32 26.97 -9.49 80.93
CA VAL A 32 26.02 -9.79 79.85
C VAL A 32 25.92 -8.62 78.87
N ASP A 33 25.75 -8.92 77.59
CA ASP A 33 25.48 -7.95 76.53
C ASP A 33 24.19 -8.31 75.79
N VAL A 34 23.83 -7.50 74.78
CA VAL A 34 22.61 -7.70 74.01
C VAL A 34 22.66 -9.03 73.26
N ASP A 35 23.81 -9.38 72.66
CA ASP A 35 24.01 -10.64 71.93
C ASP A 35 23.81 -11.87 72.83
N TRP A 36 24.28 -11.80 74.08
CA TRP A 36 24.01 -12.82 75.09
C TRP A 36 22.51 -12.93 75.40
N LEU A 37 21.82 -11.80 75.63
CA LEU A 37 20.38 -11.78 75.88
C LEU A 37 19.59 -12.38 74.71
N GLU A 38 19.99 -12.07 73.48
CA GLU A 38 19.35 -12.62 72.27
C GLU A 38 19.55 -14.13 72.14
N THR A 39 20.76 -14.61 72.42
CA THR A 39 21.07 -16.05 72.43
C THR A 39 20.29 -16.77 73.52
N HIS A 40 20.24 -16.18 74.71
CA HIS A 40 19.54 -16.74 75.85
C HIS A 40 18.02 -16.78 75.64
N LEU A 41 17.44 -15.74 75.03
CA LEU A 41 16.03 -15.74 74.61
C LEU A 41 15.73 -16.85 73.59
N ALA A 42 16.64 -17.11 72.66
CA ALA A 42 16.48 -18.21 71.71
C ALA A 42 16.54 -19.58 72.40
N GLU A 43 17.48 -19.77 73.34
CA GLU A 43 17.59 -21.01 74.15
C GLU A 43 16.34 -21.27 75.00
N LEU A 44 15.70 -20.21 75.50
CA LEU A 44 14.45 -20.28 76.26
C LEU A 44 13.20 -20.51 75.38
N GLY A 45 13.36 -20.67 74.05
CA GLY A 45 12.28 -20.93 73.12
C GLY A 45 11.55 -19.67 72.61
N TYR A 46 12.08 -18.47 72.89
CA TYR A 46 11.53 -17.18 72.45
C TYR A 46 12.22 -16.61 71.21
N GLY A 47 12.99 -17.44 70.49
CA GLY A 47 13.79 -17.01 69.33
C GLY A 47 12.98 -16.45 68.15
N GLU A 48 11.72 -16.85 68.03
CA GLU A 48 10.81 -16.45 66.94
C GLU A 48 10.09 -15.11 67.22
N LEU A 49 10.15 -14.56 68.44
CA LEU A 49 9.49 -13.30 68.78
C LEU A 49 10.23 -12.09 68.20
N ARG A 50 9.48 -11.05 67.82
CA ARG A 50 10.06 -9.78 67.36
C ARG A 50 10.77 -9.11 68.54
N ARG A 51 12.07 -8.87 68.40
CA ARG A 51 12.90 -8.27 69.45
C ARG A 51 12.75 -6.76 69.50
N ASN A 52 12.65 -6.23 70.71
CA ASN A 52 12.75 -4.80 70.95
C ASN A 52 14.19 -4.45 71.33
N ALA A 53 15.00 -4.07 70.33
CA ALA A 53 16.42 -3.77 70.50
C ALA A 53 16.69 -2.68 71.56
N ALA A 54 15.82 -1.67 71.65
CA ALA A 54 15.96 -0.61 72.65
C ALA A 54 15.72 -1.13 74.07
N ALA A 55 14.68 -1.96 74.26
CA ALA A 55 14.39 -2.57 75.55
C ALA A 55 15.46 -3.58 75.97
N LEU A 56 16.02 -4.34 75.03
CA LEU A 56 17.14 -5.26 75.29
C LEU A 56 18.41 -4.52 75.73
N GLY A 57 18.71 -3.37 75.11
CA GLY A 57 19.81 -2.50 75.55
C GLY A 57 19.61 -1.99 76.99
N VAL A 58 18.40 -1.52 77.31
CA VAL A 58 18.04 -1.08 78.66
C VAL A 58 18.14 -2.23 79.67
N LEU A 59 17.73 -3.44 79.29
CA LEU A 59 17.87 -4.62 80.15
C LEU A 59 19.34 -4.96 80.41
N ALA A 60 20.18 -4.99 79.37
CA ALA A 60 21.60 -5.28 79.48
C ALA A 60 22.33 -4.27 80.40
N ASP A 61 22.02 -2.98 80.26
CA ASP A 61 22.61 -1.93 81.10
C ASP A 61 22.20 -2.06 82.57
N ASN A 62 20.94 -2.38 82.85
CA ASN A 62 20.46 -2.60 84.21
C ASN A 62 21.04 -3.87 84.84
N LEU A 63 21.25 -4.94 84.05
CA LEU A 63 21.91 -6.16 84.49
C LEU A 63 23.37 -5.89 84.89
N LYS A 64 24.14 -5.17 84.04
CA LYS A 64 25.53 -4.76 84.32
C LYS A 64 25.64 -3.88 85.57
N ALA A 65 24.66 -3.00 85.78
CA ALA A 65 24.63 -2.09 86.91
C ALA A 65 23.99 -2.68 88.19
N ALA A 66 23.57 -3.95 88.16
CA ALA A 66 22.82 -4.62 89.24
C ALA A 66 21.60 -3.81 89.72
N ARG A 67 20.85 -3.19 88.79
CA ARG A 67 19.63 -2.44 89.08
C ARG A 67 18.38 -3.30 88.87
N PRO A 68 17.40 -3.28 89.78
CA PRO A 68 16.19 -4.08 89.61
C PRO A 68 15.35 -3.60 88.43
N VAL A 69 14.77 -4.54 87.68
CA VAL A 69 13.83 -4.31 86.58
C VAL A 69 12.55 -5.06 86.91
N ALA A 70 11.45 -4.34 87.14
CA ALA A 70 10.20 -4.97 87.58
C ALA A 70 9.44 -5.63 86.42
N ALA A 71 9.32 -4.94 85.28
CA ALA A 71 8.65 -5.45 84.09
C ALA A 71 9.09 -4.63 82.87
N LEU A 72 9.84 -5.24 81.95
CA LEU A 72 10.27 -4.61 80.72
C LEU A 72 9.94 -5.50 79.51
N ALA A 73 9.11 -5.01 78.58
CA ALA A 73 8.77 -5.75 77.37
C ALA A 73 9.96 -5.78 76.40
N VAL A 74 10.58 -6.95 76.27
CA VAL A 74 11.82 -7.14 75.49
C VAL A 74 11.61 -7.81 74.14
N ALA A 75 10.48 -8.49 73.95
CA ALA A 75 10.07 -9.05 72.67
C ALA A 75 8.53 -9.10 72.57
N GLU A 76 7.98 -9.27 71.37
CA GLU A 76 6.53 -9.35 71.14
C GLU A 76 6.18 -10.35 70.03
N ALA A 77 4.97 -10.92 70.10
CA ALA A 77 4.46 -11.85 69.10
C ALA A 77 3.70 -11.10 68.00
N VAL A 78 4.23 -11.09 66.78
CA VAL A 78 3.64 -10.40 65.61
C VAL A 78 3.03 -11.42 64.66
N ASP A 79 1.76 -11.22 64.32
CA ASP A 79 1.08 -12.05 63.30
C ASP A 79 1.62 -11.75 61.90
N ALA A 80 1.48 -12.70 61.00
CA ALA A 80 1.77 -12.48 59.59
C ALA A 80 0.83 -11.40 59.02
N VAL A 81 1.39 -10.48 58.23
CA VAL A 81 0.63 -9.39 57.61
C VAL A 81 0.67 -9.54 56.10
N ALA A 82 -0.50 -9.48 55.48
CA ALA A 82 -0.64 -9.44 54.03
C ALA A 82 -0.95 -8.00 53.58
N GLU A 83 -0.09 -7.45 52.74
CA GLU A 83 -0.29 -6.19 52.06
C GLU A 83 -0.53 -6.43 50.58
N VAL A 84 -1.57 -5.79 50.04
CA VAL A 84 -1.91 -5.86 48.62
C VAL A 84 -1.72 -4.48 48.02
N SER A 85 -0.96 -4.40 46.94
CA SER A 85 -0.81 -3.19 46.13
C SER A 85 -1.38 -3.43 44.74
N VAL A 86 -2.28 -2.56 44.30
CA VAL A 86 -2.84 -2.58 42.95
C VAL A 86 -2.03 -1.64 42.07
N ALA A 87 -1.67 -2.09 40.87
CA ALA A 87 -0.97 -1.25 39.91
C ALA A 87 -1.81 -0.02 39.52
N PRO A 88 -1.18 1.12 39.14
CA PRO A 88 -1.92 2.34 38.78
C PRO A 88 -2.92 2.16 37.64
N ASP A 89 -2.63 1.25 36.71
CA ASP A 89 -3.48 0.88 35.58
C ASP A 89 -4.63 -0.07 35.95
N LYS A 90 -4.65 -0.57 37.19
CA LYS A 90 -5.61 -1.56 37.71
C LYS A 90 -5.64 -2.85 36.87
N MET A 91 -4.54 -3.18 36.19
CA MET A 91 -4.41 -4.40 35.41
C MET A 91 -3.72 -5.52 36.19
N ALA A 92 -3.08 -5.20 37.32
CA ALA A 92 -2.40 -6.18 38.15
C ALA A 92 -2.57 -5.86 39.64
N ALA A 93 -2.68 -6.90 40.46
CA ALA A 93 -2.58 -6.81 41.91
C ALA A 93 -1.43 -7.67 42.42
N PHE A 94 -0.62 -7.10 43.32
CA PHE A 94 0.54 -7.73 43.89
C PHE A 94 0.37 -7.93 45.39
N LEU A 95 0.78 -9.09 45.89
CA LEU A 95 0.73 -9.49 47.29
C LEU A 95 2.14 -9.52 47.87
N THR A 96 2.29 -8.89 49.04
CA THR A 96 3.46 -9.02 49.90
C THR A 96 3.00 -9.58 51.25
N VAL A 97 3.60 -10.69 51.68
CA VAL A 97 3.31 -11.31 52.97
C VAL A 97 4.58 -11.24 53.81
N ALA A 98 4.50 -10.53 54.93
CA ALA A 98 5.50 -10.58 55.98
C ALA A 98 5.27 -11.82 56.85
N PRO A 99 6.30 -12.67 57.08
CA PRO A 99 6.16 -13.87 57.90
C PRO A 99 5.84 -13.53 59.36
N PRO A 100 5.17 -14.42 60.10
CA PRO A 100 4.89 -14.21 61.51
C PRO A 100 6.17 -14.26 62.34
N GLN A 101 6.24 -13.45 63.40
CA GLN A 101 7.32 -13.48 64.39
C GLN A 101 6.72 -13.90 65.74
N GLY A 102 6.56 -15.21 65.92
CA GLY A 102 5.93 -15.84 67.09
C GLY A 102 4.41 -15.64 67.20
N GLY A 103 3.78 -15.05 66.19
CA GLY A 103 2.32 -14.93 66.05
C GLY A 103 1.69 -16.01 65.14
N LYS A 104 0.46 -15.77 64.70
CA LYS A 104 -0.29 -16.66 63.80
C LYS A 104 0.19 -16.54 62.35
N PRO A 105 0.29 -17.67 61.62
CA PRO A 105 0.59 -17.65 60.19
C PRO A 105 -0.56 -17.04 59.39
N ILE A 106 -0.25 -16.56 58.18
CA ILE A 106 -1.25 -16.02 57.27
C ILE A 106 -2.18 -17.14 56.78
N ASP A 107 -3.47 -16.85 56.66
CA ASP A 107 -4.45 -17.76 56.06
C ASP A 107 -4.99 -17.21 54.73
N ASP A 108 -5.54 -18.10 53.90
CA ASP A 108 -6.16 -17.74 52.61
C ASP A 108 -7.28 -16.70 52.81
N ALA A 109 -8.05 -16.81 53.89
CA ALA A 109 -9.11 -15.87 54.23
C ALA A 109 -8.60 -14.45 54.53
N ALA A 110 -7.43 -14.28 55.15
CA ALA A 110 -6.81 -12.97 55.35
C ALA A 110 -6.33 -12.37 54.04
N ILE A 111 -5.73 -13.17 53.14
CA ILE A 111 -5.28 -12.69 51.83
C ILE A 111 -6.48 -12.26 50.97
N ARG A 112 -7.56 -13.06 50.94
CA ARG A 112 -8.79 -12.69 50.21
C ARG A 112 -9.45 -11.45 50.79
N ARG A 113 -9.44 -11.27 52.11
CA ARG A 113 -9.91 -10.03 52.75
C ARG A 113 -9.05 -8.83 52.34
N ALA A 114 -7.72 -8.98 52.31
CA ALA A 114 -6.81 -7.91 51.87
C ALA A 114 -7.03 -7.54 50.40
N LEU A 115 -7.25 -8.53 49.52
CA LEU A 115 -7.60 -8.32 48.11
C LEU A 115 -8.93 -7.57 47.97
N ALA A 116 -9.96 -8.01 48.70
CA ALA A 116 -11.28 -7.36 48.68
C ALA A 116 -11.23 -5.92 49.22
N GLN A 117 -10.43 -5.66 50.27
CA GLN A 117 -10.22 -4.31 50.82
C GLN A 117 -9.58 -3.35 49.81
N GLN A 118 -8.73 -3.86 48.92
CA GLN A 118 -8.14 -3.09 47.82
C GLN A 118 -9.02 -3.07 46.56
N GLY A 119 -10.21 -3.66 46.62
CA GLY A 119 -11.19 -3.66 45.53
C GLY A 119 -10.90 -4.64 44.41
N VAL A 120 -10.04 -5.65 44.63
CA VAL A 120 -9.74 -6.70 43.66
C VAL A 120 -10.85 -7.74 43.69
N VAL A 121 -11.58 -7.87 42.58
CA VAL A 121 -12.77 -8.75 42.46
C VAL A 121 -12.70 -9.69 41.25
N ALA A 122 -11.83 -9.42 40.28
CA ALA A 122 -11.69 -10.19 39.05
C ALA A 122 -10.22 -10.57 38.80
N GLY A 123 -10.00 -11.62 38.00
CA GLY A 123 -8.66 -12.03 37.57
C GLY A 123 -7.79 -12.68 38.64
N ILE A 124 -8.38 -13.13 39.76
CA ILE A 124 -7.64 -13.71 40.91
C ILE A 124 -6.97 -15.03 40.51
N ARG A 125 -5.69 -15.17 40.83
CA ARG A 125 -4.88 -16.36 40.58
C ARG A 125 -4.82 -17.22 41.85
N ASP A 126 -5.80 -18.10 42.03
CA ASP A 126 -5.89 -18.95 43.22
C ASP A 126 -4.62 -19.78 43.47
N ASN A 127 -3.95 -20.25 42.41
CA ASN A 127 -2.69 -20.98 42.52
C ASN A 127 -1.56 -20.15 43.14
N ALA A 128 -1.49 -18.85 42.84
CA ALA A 128 -0.48 -17.95 43.40
C ALA A 128 -0.75 -17.69 44.89
N ILE A 129 -2.02 -17.52 45.28
CA ILE A 129 -2.42 -17.35 46.68
C ILE A 129 -2.10 -18.61 47.49
N ALA A 130 -2.47 -19.79 46.98
CA ALA A 130 -2.16 -21.06 47.64
C ALA A 130 -0.65 -21.24 47.88
N GLY A 131 0.18 -20.86 46.89
CA GLY A 131 1.63 -20.87 47.02
C GLY A 131 2.15 -19.91 48.11
N ALA A 132 1.60 -18.69 48.18
CA ALA A 132 1.97 -17.71 49.21
C ALA A 132 1.60 -18.16 50.63
N VAL A 133 0.43 -18.79 50.80
CA VAL A 133 0.01 -19.35 52.10
C VAL A 133 0.93 -20.51 52.51
N ALA A 134 1.24 -21.42 51.59
CA ALA A 134 2.10 -22.57 51.88
C ALA A 134 3.54 -22.16 52.25
N LEU A 135 4.06 -21.09 51.66
CA LEU A 135 5.39 -20.56 51.96
C LEU A 135 5.42 -19.66 53.20
N GLY A 136 4.27 -19.11 53.62
CA GLY A 136 4.17 -18.18 54.75
C GLY A 136 4.82 -16.81 54.50
N GLN A 137 5.30 -16.56 53.28
CA GLN A 137 5.95 -15.32 52.87
C GLN A 137 5.78 -15.10 51.36
N ALA A 138 5.72 -13.84 50.94
CA ALA A 138 5.66 -13.45 49.54
C ALA A 138 6.19 -12.03 49.39
N SER A 139 6.85 -11.74 48.25
CA SER A 139 7.30 -10.39 47.93
C SER A 139 6.85 -10.04 46.52
N ASN A 140 6.01 -9.02 46.40
CA ASN A 140 5.50 -8.50 45.13
C ASN A 140 4.95 -9.60 44.18
N LEU A 141 4.22 -10.58 44.73
CA LEU A 141 3.70 -11.72 43.99
C LEU A 141 2.44 -11.31 43.22
N LEU A 142 2.40 -11.55 41.91
CA LEU A 142 1.21 -11.29 41.09
C LEU A 142 0.07 -12.26 41.46
N VAL A 143 -0.99 -11.71 42.06
CA VAL A 143 -2.14 -12.48 42.59
C VAL A 143 -3.46 -12.18 41.89
N ALA A 144 -3.53 -11.11 41.09
CA ALA A 144 -4.63 -10.91 40.15
C ALA A 144 -4.16 -10.20 38.88
N GLU A 145 -4.75 -10.55 37.74
CA GLU A 145 -4.43 -9.99 36.42
C GLU A 145 -5.72 -9.70 35.64
N GLY A 146 -5.83 -8.48 35.11
CA GLY A 146 -6.94 -8.05 34.28
C GLY A 146 -6.84 -8.58 32.84
N ALA A 147 -7.97 -8.68 32.15
CA ALA A 147 -8.04 -9.02 30.74
C ALA A 147 -8.00 -7.76 29.87
N LEU A 148 -7.06 -7.68 28.93
CA LEU A 148 -7.01 -6.57 27.96
C LEU A 148 -8.15 -6.69 26.93
N PRO A 149 -8.73 -5.57 26.46
CA PRO A 149 -9.70 -5.60 25.38
C PRO A 149 -9.04 -6.04 24.06
N VAL A 150 -9.77 -6.79 23.24
CA VAL A 150 -9.37 -7.12 21.87
C VAL A 150 -10.22 -6.30 20.93
N HIS A 151 -9.60 -5.45 20.13
CA HIS A 151 -10.32 -4.63 19.15
C HIS A 151 -10.81 -5.47 17.98
N GLY A 152 -11.95 -5.07 17.41
CA GLY A 152 -12.48 -5.65 16.19
C GLY A 152 -11.63 -5.29 14.99
N GLU A 153 -11.65 -6.15 13.98
CA GLU A 153 -11.02 -5.92 12.68
C GLU A 153 -11.97 -5.15 11.78
N ASP A 154 -11.44 -4.15 11.06
CA ASP A 154 -12.20 -3.39 10.07
C ASP A 154 -12.69 -4.32 8.94
N GLY A 155 -13.92 -4.06 8.50
CA GLY A 155 -14.47 -4.70 7.31
C GLY A 155 -13.66 -4.30 6.08
N ARG A 156 -13.65 -5.15 5.06
CA ARG A 156 -12.94 -4.90 3.81
C ARG A 156 -13.75 -5.37 2.60
N ILE A 157 -13.45 -4.80 1.44
CA ILE A 157 -14.02 -5.24 0.17
C ILE A 157 -12.98 -6.11 -0.53
N GLU A 158 -13.40 -7.31 -0.91
CA GLU A 158 -12.65 -8.27 -1.70
C GLU A 158 -13.22 -8.32 -3.12
N THR A 159 -12.32 -8.35 -4.10
CA THR A 159 -12.69 -8.48 -5.51
C THR A 159 -12.77 -9.96 -5.88
N LEU A 160 -13.88 -10.37 -6.50
CA LEU A 160 -14.11 -11.78 -6.89
C LEU A 160 -13.78 -12.05 -8.36
N VAL A 161 -13.77 -11.00 -9.19
CA VAL A 161 -13.27 -11.12 -10.56
C VAL A 161 -11.75 -11.26 -10.52
N PRO A 162 -11.16 -12.19 -11.31
CA PRO A 162 -9.71 -12.27 -11.44
C PRO A 162 -9.20 -10.89 -11.85
N GLU A 163 -8.04 -10.49 -11.32
CA GLU A 163 -7.39 -9.27 -11.80
C GLU A 163 -7.27 -9.40 -13.31
N SER A 164 -8.03 -8.58 -14.04
CA SER A 164 -7.82 -8.39 -15.46
C SER A 164 -6.37 -7.97 -15.54
N SER A 165 -5.52 -8.89 -16.02
CA SER A 165 -4.08 -8.71 -16.09
C SER A 165 -3.88 -7.30 -16.57
N ASN A 166 -3.25 -6.46 -15.71
CA ASN A 166 -2.98 -5.07 -16.02
C ASN A 166 -2.59 -5.03 -17.49
N ARG A 167 -3.47 -4.50 -18.35
CA ARG A 167 -3.20 -4.41 -19.79
C ARG A 167 -2.09 -3.38 -20.06
N VAL A 168 -1.52 -2.85 -18.98
CA VAL A 168 -0.20 -2.25 -18.91
C VAL A 168 0.82 -3.32 -19.32
N PRO A 169 1.48 -3.12 -20.46
CA PRO A 169 2.51 -4.04 -20.92
C PRO A 169 3.61 -4.15 -19.85
N GLN A 170 3.93 -5.36 -19.40
CA GLN A 170 4.95 -5.53 -18.38
C GLN A 170 6.33 -5.42 -19.02
N LEU A 171 7.20 -4.56 -18.47
CA LEU A 171 8.56 -4.42 -18.95
C LEU A 171 9.35 -5.69 -18.61
N ASN A 172 9.85 -6.41 -19.61
CA ASN A 172 10.78 -7.51 -19.35
C ASN A 172 12.19 -6.97 -19.02
N GLU A 173 13.07 -7.86 -18.57
CA GLU A 173 14.47 -7.57 -18.21
C GLU A 173 15.30 -6.90 -19.34
N LYS A 174 14.78 -6.90 -20.57
CA LYS A 174 15.41 -6.34 -21.78
C LYS A 174 14.82 -4.98 -22.18
N GLY A 175 13.96 -4.38 -21.35
CA GLY A 175 13.30 -3.11 -21.64
C GLY A 175 12.27 -3.19 -22.76
N LEU A 176 11.86 -4.40 -23.16
CA LEU A 176 10.79 -4.64 -24.13
C LEU A 176 9.52 -4.93 -23.35
N MET A 177 8.47 -4.17 -23.65
CA MET A 177 7.15 -4.39 -23.11
C MET A 177 6.63 -5.75 -23.61
N ASP A 178 6.27 -6.64 -22.68
CA ASP A 178 5.65 -7.93 -22.94
C ASP A 178 4.13 -7.72 -23.05
N TYR A 179 3.65 -7.63 -24.28
CA TYR A 179 2.24 -7.45 -24.66
C TYR A 179 1.44 -8.77 -24.66
N ARG A 180 2.04 -9.89 -24.21
CA ARG A 180 1.54 -11.26 -24.43
C ARG A 180 0.22 -11.61 -23.75
N ASN A 181 -0.27 -10.81 -22.81
CA ASN A 181 -1.51 -11.09 -22.07
C ASN A 181 -2.50 -9.92 -22.15
N LEU A 182 -2.80 -9.44 -23.36
CA LEU A 182 -4.13 -8.88 -23.62
C LEU A 182 -5.10 -10.08 -23.67
N GLY A 183 -5.44 -10.63 -22.50
CA GLY A 183 -6.39 -11.73 -22.40
C GLY A 183 -7.73 -11.38 -23.06
N GLU A 184 -8.55 -12.39 -23.34
CA GLU A 184 -9.91 -12.21 -23.84
C GLU A 184 -10.65 -11.16 -23.00
N ILE A 185 -11.55 -10.38 -23.62
CA ILE A 185 -12.40 -9.46 -22.87
C ILE A 185 -13.17 -10.28 -21.82
N LEU A 186 -12.70 -10.23 -20.57
CA LEU A 186 -13.36 -10.86 -19.44
C LEU A 186 -14.78 -10.31 -19.43
N THR A 187 -15.76 -11.20 -19.58
CA THR A 187 -17.17 -10.83 -19.65
C THR A 187 -17.87 -11.52 -18.50
N VAL A 188 -18.49 -10.74 -17.63
CA VAL A 188 -19.35 -11.23 -16.55
C VAL A 188 -20.80 -11.22 -17.00
N GLN A 189 -21.56 -12.23 -16.62
CA GLN A 189 -22.99 -12.28 -16.90
C GLN A 189 -23.79 -11.51 -15.84
N ALA A 190 -24.94 -10.95 -16.22
CA ALA A 190 -25.86 -10.37 -15.24
C ALA A 190 -26.18 -11.41 -14.14
N GLY A 191 -26.02 -11.01 -12.87
CA GLY A 191 -26.16 -11.84 -11.68
C GLY A 191 -24.86 -12.46 -11.16
N GLU A 192 -23.75 -12.40 -11.91
CA GLU A 192 -22.46 -12.92 -11.48
C GLU A 192 -21.81 -12.02 -10.40
N ALA A 193 -21.25 -12.62 -9.36
CA ALA A 193 -20.66 -11.90 -8.23
C ALA A 193 -19.31 -11.28 -8.62
N VAL A 194 -19.18 -9.95 -8.46
CA VAL A 194 -17.96 -9.22 -8.83
C VAL A 194 -17.14 -8.76 -7.63
N MET A 195 -17.79 -8.48 -6.50
CA MET A 195 -17.14 -8.07 -5.25
C MET A 195 -17.88 -8.60 -4.04
N ARG A 196 -17.16 -8.78 -2.94
CA ARG A 196 -17.71 -9.20 -1.65
C ARG A 196 -17.22 -8.30 -0.54
N ARG A 197 -18.13 -7.90 0.35
CA ARG A 197 -17.82 -7.26 1.61
C ARG A 197 -17.58 -8.32 2.68
N ILE A 198 -16.40 -8.29 3.27
CA ILE A 198 -16.10 -8.98 4.52
C ILE A 198 -16.53 -8.04 5.66
N PRO A 199 -17.52 -8.43 6.48
CA PRO A 199 -18.02 -7.58 7.56
C PRO A 199 -16.96 -7.34 8.62
N ALA A 200 -17.09 -6.23 9.35
CA ALA A 200 -16.23 -5.94 10.48
C ALA A 200 -16.49 -6.93 11.64
N THR A 201 -15.48 -7.20 12.45
CA THR A 201 -15.68 -8.03 13.65
C THR A 201 -15.96 -7.16 14.87
N PRO A 202 -16.81 -7.63 15.81
CA PRO A 202 -16.97 -6.97 17.09
C PRO A 202 -15.69 -7.15 17.91
N GLY A 203 -15.27 -6.10 18.62
CA GLY A 203 -14.23 -6.23 19.63
C GLY A 203 -14.77 -6.91 20.89
N THR A 204 -13.90 -7.61 21.62
CA THR A 204 -14.23 -8.19 22.94
C THR A 204 -13.73 -7.28 24.05
N ALA A 205 -14.65 -6.82 24.90
CA ALA A 205 -14.31 -5.97 26.02
C ALA A 205 -13.34 -6.65 26.99
N GLY A 206 -12.42 -5.87 27.55
CA GLY A 206 -11.52 -6.30 28.61
C GLY A 206 -12.12 -6.05 29.99
N GLU A 207 -11.41 -6.43 31.03
CA GLU A 207 -11.81 -6.27 32.43
C GLU A 207 -10.58 -6.03 33.31
N THR A 208 -10.62 -4.97 34.12
CA THR A 208 -9.58 -4.68 35.13
C THR A 208 -9.69 -5.61 36.33
N VAL A 209 -8.66 -5.68 37.19
CA VAL A 209 -8.72 -6.50 38.42
C VAL A 209 -9.80 -6.05 39.41
N ASN A 210 -10.29 -4.81 39.27
CA ASN A 210 -11.39 -4.26 40.06
C ASN A 210 -12.78 -4.48 39.44
N GLY A 211 -12.88 -5.25 38.35
CA GLY A 211 -14.15 -5.56 37.68
C GLY A 211 -14.70 -4.43 36.80
N ALA A 212 -13.92 -3.37 36.56
CA ALA A 212 -14.30 -2.33 35.60
C ALA A 212 -14.06 -2.82 34.17
N VAL A 213 -15.11 -2.77 33.34
CA VAL A 213 -15.07 -3.15 31.93
C VAL A 213 -14.26 -2.14 31.12
N ILE A 214 -13.34 -2.64 30.30
CA ILE A 214 -12.55 -1.84 29.36
C ILE A 214 -13.22 -1.99 27.98
N PRO A 215 -13.83 -0.95 27.42
CA PRO A 215 -14.53 -1.05 26.14
C PRO A 215 -13.56 -1.39 25.02
N ALA A 216 -13.95 -2.34 24.17
CA ALA A 216 -13.25 -2.59 22.92
C ALA A 216 -13.80 -1.71 21.80
N ILE A 217 -12.93 -1.30 20.88
CA ILE A 217 -13.32 -0.61 19.66
C ILE A 217 -13.81 -1.66 18.67
N ALA A 218 -15.03 -1.48 18.14
CA ALA A 218 -15.54 -2.30 17.05
C ALA A 218 -14.88 -1.90 15.74
N GLY A 219 -14.65 -2.87 14.85
CA GLY A 219 -14.15 -2.58 13.51
C GLY A 219 -15.14 -1.71 12.72
N LYS A 220 -14.62 -0.90 11.81
CA LYS A 220 -15.43 -0.06 10.93
C LYS A 220 -15.97 -0.89 9.77
N GLU A 221 -17.26 -0.74 9.50
CA GLU A 221 -17.88 -1.39 8.34
C GLU A 221 -17.35 -0.81 7.02
N ALA A 222 -17.02 -1.69 6.08
CA ALA A 222 -16.74 -1.28 4.71
C ALA A 222 -18.04 -1.01 3.96
N MET A 223 -18.06 0.03 3.14
CA MET A 223 -19.20 0.36 2.28
C MET A 223 -18.77 0.36 0.82
N PHE A 224 -19.62 -0.19 -0.04
CA PHE A 224 -19.45 -0.05 -1.47
C PHE A 224 -19.62 1.40 -1.90
N SER A 225 -18.82 1.85 -2.86
CA SER A 225 -18.96 3.19 -3.40
C SER A 225 -20.32 3.36 -4.11
N PRO A 226 -21.02 4.48 -3.92
CA PRO A 226 -22.29 4.75 -4.60
C PRO A 226 -22.13 5.04 -6.10
N ASN A 227 -20.89 5.28 -6.57
CA ASN A 227 -20.60 5.67 -7.95
C ASN A 227 -20.35 4.48 -8.88
N LEU A 228 -20.56 3.25 -8.40
CA LEU A 228 -20.32 2.05 -9.20
C LEU A 228 -21.48 1.82 -10.17
N THR A 229 -21.19 1.70 -11.46
CA THR A 229 -22.16 1.47 -12.53
C THR A 229 -22.14 0.02 -13.01
N GLY A 230 -23.27 -0.45 -13.54
CA GLY A 230 -23.40 -1.81 -14.06
C GLY A 230 -23.36 -2.92 -13.00
N VAL A 231 -23.39 -2.57 -11.71
CA VAL A 231 -23.39 -3.50 -10.58
C VAL A 231 -24.53 -3.18 -9.62
N ALA A 232 -25.04 -4.19 -8.92
CA ALA A 232 -26.09 -4.05 -7.92
C ALA A 232 -25.90 -5.09 -6.79
N PRO A 233 -26.31 -4.79 -5.54
CA PRO A 233 -26.29 -5.78 -4.47
C PRO A 233 -27.02 -7.05 -4.91
N ALA A 234 -26.43 -8.21 -4.60
CA ALA A 234 -27.03 -9.49 -4.95
C ALA A 234 -28.37 -9.65 -4.20
N PRO A 235 -29.43 -10.16 -4.86
CA PRO A 235 -30.74 -10.33 -4.22
C PRO A 235 -30.70 -11.17 -2.93
N ASP A 236 -29.80 -12.16 -2.91
CA ASP A 236 -29.70 -13.15 -1.85
C ASP A 236 -28.68 -12.77 -0.75
N ASP A 237 -27.76 -11.84 -1.04
CA ASP A 237 -26.72 -11.41 -0.09
C ASP A 237 -26.35 -9.93 -0.28
N PRO A 238 -26.74 -9.03 0.65
CA PRO A 238 -26.40 -7.61 0.56
C PRO A 238 -24.90 -7.33 0.77
N ASN A 239 -24.10 -8.31 1.20
CA ASN A 239 -22.65 -8.20 1.26
C ASN A 239 -21.97 -8.58 -0.06
N THR A 240 -22.71 -9.02 -1.05
CA THR A 240 -22.18 -9.36 -2.36
C THR A 240 -22.68 -8.34 -3.40
N LEU A 241 -21.78 -7.78 -4.18
CA LEU A 241 -22.11 -7.00 -5.38
C LEU A 241 -22.06 -7.92 -6.59
N ALA A 242 -23.14 -7.98 -7.33
CA ALA A 242 -23.26 -8.73 -8.57
C ALA A 242 -23.35 -7.79 -9.78
N ALA A 243 -23.00 -8.28 -10.97
CA ALA A 243 -23.19 -7.58 -12.22
C ALA A 243 -24.69 -7.36 -12.47
N ALA A 244 -25.11 -6.11 -12.66
CA ALA A 244 -26.49 -5.77 -13.01
C ALA A 244 -26.77 -5.94 -14.51
N ILE A 245 -25.72 -5.92 -15.32
CA ILE A 245 -25.76 -6.11 -16.78
C ILE A 245 -24.67 -7.12 -17.19
N THR A 246 -24.88 -7.81 -18.31
CA THR A 246 -23.80 -8.57 -18.94
C THR A 246 -22.80 -7.61 -19.57
N GLY A 247 -21.52 -7.76 -19.25
CA GLY A 247 -20.52 -6.78 -19.65
C GLY A 247 -19.11 -7.08 -19.17
N GLN A 248 -18.20 -6.15 -19.45
CA GLN A 248 -16.80 -6.22 -19.04
C GLN A 248 -16.63 -5.61 -17.64
N PRO A 249 -16.08 -6.34 -16.66
CA PRO A 249 -15.75 -5.76 -15.37
C PRO A 249 -14.49 -4.89 -15.50
N VAL A 250 -14.61 -3.62 -15.13
CA VAL A 250 -13.53 -2.63 -15.17
C VAL A 250 -13.20 -2.18 -13.75
N ARG A 251 -11.92 -2.23 -13.39
CA ARG A 251 -11.44 -1.78 -12.08
C ARG A 251 -11.22 -0.28 -12.08
N THR A 252 -11.87 0.39 -11.14
CA THR A 252 -11.75 1.83 -10.89
C THR A 252 -11.08 2.05 -9.53
N ARG A 253 -10.82 3.32 -9.19
CA ARG A 253 -10.31 3.69 -7.86
C ARG A 253 -11.27 3.31 -6.73
N ASP A 254 -12.57 3.27 -7.02
CA ASP A 254 -13.63 3.12 -6.04
C ASP A 254 -14.21 1.70 -5.96
N GLY A 255 -13.77 0.78 -6.83
CA GLY A 255 -14.25 -0.60 -6.92
C GLY A 255 -14.35 -1.11 -8.36
N ILE A 256 -15.20 -2.12 -8.59
CA ILE A 256 -15.48 -2.68 -9.92
C ILE A 256 -16.77 -2.10 -10.48
N ILE A 257 -16.73 -1.64 -11.73
CA ILE A 257 -17.92 -1.34 -12.56
C ILE A 257 -18.06 -2.41 -13.64
N VAL A 258 -19.25 -2.54 -14.23
CA VAL A 258 -19.46 -3.40 -15.41
C VAL A 258 -19.93 -2.54 -16.58
N GLU A 259 -19.18 -2.56 -17.68
CA GLU A 259 -19.52 -1.86 -18.91
C GLU A 259 -20.19 -2.80 -19.90
N PRO A 260 -21.25 -2.38 -20.62
CA PRO A 260 -21.97 -3.25 -21.53
C PRO A 260 -21.07 -3.76 -22.67
N THR A 261 -21.29 -5.00 -23.09
CA THR A 261 -20.57 -5.64 -24.21
C THR A 261 -21.56 -6.16 -25.25
N TYR A 262 -21.26 -5.97 -26.54
CA TYR A 262 -22.03 -6.52 -27.64
C TYR A 262 -21.25 -7.61 -28.36
N ALA A 263 -21.81 -8.83 -28.42
CA ALA A 263 -21.17 -9.97 -29.07
C ALA A 263 -21.96 -10.44 -30.29
N VAL A 264 -21.27 -10.70 -31.40
CA VAL A 264 -21.83 -11.23 -32.66
C VAL A 264 -20.92 -12.31 -33.23
N GLU A 265 -21.49 -13.27 -33.97
CA GLU A 265 -20.69 -14.33 -34.61
C GLU A 265 -19.82 -13.77 -35.74
N GLU A 266 -20.41 -13.06 -36.70
CA GLU A 266 -19.68 -12.46 -37.84
C GLU A 266 -20.33 -11.13 -38.22
N VAL A 267 -19.57 -10.24 -38.86
CA VAL A 267 -20.13 -8.99 -39.40
C VAL A 267 -20.14 -9.05 -40.92
N THR A 268 -21.34 -9.22 -41.45
CA THR A 268 -21.62 -9.39 -42.88
C THR A 268 -22.65 -8.37 -43.34
N ILE A 269 -22.94 -8.33 -44.64
CA ILE A 269 -24.04 -7.51 -45.17
C ILE A 269 -25.40 -7.82 -44.51
N ASN A 270 -25.59 -9.03 -43.97
CA ASN A 270 -26.82 -9.44 -43.31
C ASN A 270 -26.93 -8.91 -41.88
N THR A 271 -25.81 -8.84 -41.15
CA THR A 271 -25.78 -8.26 -39.80
C THR A 271 -25.77 -6.73 -39.85
N GLY A 272 -25.17 -6.17 -40.90
CA GLY A 272 -25.03 -4.73 -41.09
C GLY A 272 -23.94 -4.10 -40.23
N ASN A 273 -23.86 -2.77 -40.31
CA ASN A 273 -22.90 -1.97 -39.55
C ASN A 273 -23.27 -1.93 -38.06
N ILE A 274 -22.25 -1.90 -37.20
CA ILE A 274 -22.41 -1.90 -35.74
C ILE A 274 -21.98 -0.53 -35.20
N ALA A 275 -22.83 0.07 -34.37
CA ALA A 275 -22.48 1.24 -33.55
C ALA A 275 -22.96 0.96 -32.12
N PHE A 276 -22.02 0.85 -31.18
CA PHE A 276 -22.30 0.43 -29.82
C PHE A 276 -21.57 1.31 -28.79
N ASP A 277 -22.28 1.67 -27.72
CA ASP A 277 -21.70 2.38 -26.58
C ASP A 277 -21.30 1.34 -25.52
N GLY A 278 -20.04 0.90 -25.60
CA GLY A 278 -19.47 -0.23 -24.87
C GLY A 278 -18.42 -0.95 -25.72
N ALA A 279 -18.01 -2.15 -25.31
CA ALA A 279 -17.08 -2.98 -26.07
C ALA A 279 -17.81 -3.91 -27.07
N VAL A 280 -17.18 -4.24 -28.19
CA VAL A 280 -17.73 -5.12 -29.22
C VAL A 280 -16.83 -6.33 -29.44
N THR A 281 -17.41 -7.53 -29.43
CA THR A 281 -16.71 -8.78 -29.74
C THR A 281 -17.33 -9.45 -30.97
N VAL A 282 -16.52 -9.68 -32.00
CA VAL A 282 -16.87 -10.47 -33.18
C VAL A 282 -16.12 -11.79 -33.10
N LYS A 283 -16.81 -12.93 -33.07
CA LYS A 283 -16.13 -14.23 -32.92
C LYS A 283 -15.40 -14.68 -34.20
N GLY A 284 -15.95 -14.36 -35.35
CA GLY A 284 -15.43 -14.68 -36.68
C GLY A 284 -14.98 -13.44 -37.44
N ASP A 285 -15.29 -13.38 -38.72
CA ASP A 285 -14.76 -12.39 -39.66
C ASP A 285 -15.61 -11.12 -39.77
N VAL A 286 -14.97 -10.04 -40.23
CA VAL A 286 -15.63 -8.80 -40.65
C VAL A 286 -15.45 -8.63 -42.16
N GLN A 287 -16.56 -8.67 -42.89
CA GLN A 287 -16.57 -8.61 -44.36
C GLN A 287 -16.33 -7.21 -44.92
N ALA A 288 -15.93 -7.17 -46.19
CA ALA A 288 -15.71 -5.95 -46.96
C ALA A 288 -16.91 -4.99 -46.93
N GLY A 289 -16.62 -3.71 -46.72
CA GLY A 289 -17.58 -2.62 -46.68
C GLY A 289 -18.33 -2.46 -45.35
N MET A 290 -18.07 -3.31 -44.36
CA MET A 290 -18.69 -3.20 -43.04
C MET A 290 -18.02 -2.13 -42.18
N THR A 291 -18.78 -1.56 -41.25
CA THR A 291 -18.31 -0.57 -40.29
C THR A 291 -18.68 -1.00 -38.87
N ILE A 292 -17.71 -0.97 -37.95
CA ILE A 292 -17.90 -1.18 -36.52
C ILE A 292 -17.38 0.04 -35.78
N LYS A 293 -18.24 0.65 -34.95
CA LYS A 293 -17.90 1.75 -34.05
C LYS A 293 -18.23 1.37 -32.61
N ALA A 294 -17.26 1.47 -31.73
CA ALA A 294 -17.39 1.18 -30.31
C ALA A 294 -16.79 2.32 -29.47
N SER A 295 -17.43 2.71 -28.38
CA SER A 295 -16.81 3.63 -27.41
C SER A 295 -15.74 2.93 -26.56
N GLY A 296 -15.86 1.61 -26.36
CA GLY A 296 -14.88 0.75 -25.67
C GLY A 296 -13.91 0.04 -26.62
N ASP A 297 -13.51 -1.18 -26.25
CA ASP A 297 -12.63 -2.04 -27.04
C ASP A 297 -13.37 -2.74 -28.20
N ILE A 298 -12.66 -3.11 -29.27
CA ILE A 298 -13.14 -4.04 -30.30
C ILE A 298 -12.23 -5.28 -30.35
N GLU A 299 -12.81 -6.46 -30.15
CA GLU A 299 -12.13 -7.76 -30.33
C GLU A 299 -12.72 -8.51 -31.53
N ILE A 300 -11.87 -9.00 -32.42
CA ILE A 300 -12.24 -9.76 -33.61
C ILE A 300 -11.47 -11.08 -33.59
N GLY A 301 -12.19 -12.20 -33.55
CA GLY A 301 -11.61 -13.54 -33.52
C GLY A 301 -11.09 -14.00 -34.89
N GLY A 302 -11.65 -13.47 -35.98
CA GLY A 302 -11.26 -13.78 -37.34
C GLY A 302 -10.41 -12.69 -38.01
N THR A 303 -10.62 -12.54 -39.31
CA THR A 303 -9.94 -11.59 -40.22
C THR A 303 -10.87 -10.41 -40.53
N VAL A 304 -10.26 -9.26 -40.78
CA VAL A 304 -10.94 -8.05 -41.22
C VAL A 304 -10.58 -7.78 -42.66
N GLU A 305 -11.58 -7.78 -43.53
CA GLU A 305 -11.40 -7.45 -44.94
C GLU A 305 -12.05 -6.12 -45.25
N ALA A 306 -11.27 -5.15 -45.74
CA ALA A 306 -11.74 -3.90 -46.33
C ALA A 306 -12.89 -3.22 -45.55
N ALA A 307 -12.70 -3.05 -44.25
CA ALA A 307 -13.71 -2.55 -43.32
C ALA A 307 -13.22 -1.33 -42.55
N VAL A 308 -14.17 -0.64 -41.91
CA VAL A 308 -13.90 0.50 -41.03
C VAL A 308 -14.11 0.10 -39.59
N LEU A 309 -13.06 0.17 -38.78
CA LEU A 309 -13.12 -0.09 -37.34
C LEU A 309 -12.72 1.16 -36.57
N ILE A 310 -13.58 1.61 -35.65
CA ILE A 310 -13.31 2.78 -34.80
C ILE A 310 -13.61 2.40 -33.35
N ALA A 311 -12.59 2.41 -32.49
CA ALA A 311 -12.70 2.11 -31.07
C ALA A 311 -12.20 3.29 -30.22
N GLY A 312 -12.89 3.60 -29.12
CA GLY A 312 -12.34 4.50 -28.10
C GLY A 312 -11.24 3.83 -27.28
N GLY A 313 -11.31 2.50 -27.10
CA GLY A 313 -10.30 1.68 -26.45
C GLY A 313 -9.30 1.05 -27.42
N ASN A 314 -8.94 -0.21 -27.18
CA ASN A 314 -8.02 -1.03 -27.96
C ASN A 314 -8.75 -1.76 -29.10
N ILE A 315 -8.00 -2.13 -30.15
CA ILE A 315 -8.49 -3.05 -31.18
C ILE A 315 -7.58 -4.29 -31.23
N VAL A 316 -8.19 -5.47 -31.10
CA VAL A 316 -7.48 -6.75 -31.18
C VAL A 316 -8.11 -7.59 -32.29
N ILE A 317 -7.31 -7.98 -33.29
CA ILE A 317 -7.71 -8.88 -34.37
C ILE A 317 -6.86 -10.15 -34.24
N LYS A 318 -7.46 -11.27 -33.82
CA LYS A 318 -6.72 -12.54 -33.69
C LYS A 318 -6.19 -13.02 -35.04
N GLY A 319 -6.94 -12.80 -36.13
CA GLY A 319 -6.48 -12.98 -37.51
C GLY A 319 -5.66 -11.80 -38.02
N GLY A 320 -5.94 -11.35 -39.25
CA GLY A 320 -5.27 -10.19 -39.85
C GLY A 320 -6.21 -9.13 -40.38
N ALA A 321 -5.64 -7.98 -40.74
CA ALA A 321 -6.35 -6.90 -41.41
C ALA A 321 -5.88 -6.78 -42.86
N ILE A 322 -6.80 -6.96 -43.81
CA ILE A 322 -6.54 -6.90 -45.25
C ILE A 322 -7.35 -5.74 -45.82
N GLY A 323 -6.68 -4.69 -46.26
CA GLY A 323 -7.34 -3.57 -46.90
C GLY A 323 -7.69 -3.81 -48.37
N ALA A 324 -8.33 -2.83 -48.97
CA ALA A 324 -8.88 -2.89 -50.32
C ALA A 324 -8.18 -1.93 -51.30
N ARG A 325 -6.88 -1.62 -51.10
CA ARG A 325 -6.19 -0.62 -51.95
C ARG A 325 -6.37 -0.94 -53.45
N GLY A 326 -7.13 -0.08 -54.15
CA GLY A 326 -7.47 -0.23 -55.57
C GLY A 326 -8.68 -1.11 -55.89
N ARG A 327 -9.37 -1.69 -54.91
CA ARG A 327 -10.67 -2.36 -55.10
C ARG A 327 -11.81 -1.36 -55.02
N LYS A 328 -12.78 -1.55 -55.92
CA LYS A 328 -14.01 -0.78 -55.98
C LYS A 328 -15.19 -1.64 -55.59
N ASP A 329 -16.19 -1.04 -54.96
CA ASP A 329 -17.50 -1.67 -54.74
C ASP A 329 -18.26 -1.85 -56.07
N ALA A 330 -19.43 -2.46 -56.01
CA ALA A 330 -20.30 -2.67 -57.19
C ALA A 330 -20.71 -1.36 -57.89
N HIS A 331 -20.58 -0.22 -57.22
CA HIS A 331 -20.93 1.11 -57.71
C HIS A 331 -19.70 1.91 -58.19
N GLY A 332 -18.51 1.31 -58.17
CA GLY A 332 -17.28 1.96 -58.61
C GLY A 332 -16.61 2.86 -57.57
N ASN A 333 -17.10 2.90 -56.33
CA ASN A 333 -16.51 3.65 -55.22
C ASN A 333 -15.39 2.85 -54.57
N GLU A 334 -14.37 3.53 -54.03
CA GLU A 334 -13.35 2.86 -53.22
C GLU A 334 -13.99 2.29 -51.95
N ILE A 335 -13.61 1.06 -51.59
CA ILE A 335 -14.07 0.44 -50.35
C ILE A 335 -13.23 1.04 -49.21
N PRO A 336 -13.84 1.75 -48.25
CA PRO A 336 -13.10 2.36 -47.16
C PRO A 336 -12.50 1.25 -46.28
N SER A 337 -11.18 1.35 -46.06
CA SER A 337 -10.42 0.42 -45.23
C SER A 337 -9.56 1.22 -44.26
N TYR A 338 -10.05 1.41 -43.04
CA TYR A 338 -9.39 2.24 -42.05
C TYR A 338 -9.69 1.75 -40.64
N ILE A 339 -8.64 1.62 -39.84
CA ILE A 339 -8.72 1.11 -38.47
C ILE A 339 -8.17 2.19 -37.55
N GLN A 340 -8.97 2.59 -36.56
CA GLN A 340 -8.61 3.62 -35.58
C GLN A 340 -8.96 3.18 -34.16
N CYS A 341 -8.00 3.30 -33.25
CA CYS A 341 -8.21 3.02 -31.83
C CYS A 341 -7.59 4.11 -30.94
N GLY A 342 -8.27 4.46 -29.86
CA GLY A 342 -7.72 5.37 -28.84
C GLY A 342 -6.59 4.75 -28.02
N GLY A 343 -6.58 3.43 -27.89
CA GLY A 343 -5.52 2.64 -27.23
C GLY A 343 -4.54 2.00 -28.22
N SER A 344 -4.18 0.74 -27.95
CA SER A 344 -3.27 -0.05 -28.77
C SER A 344 -4.01 -0.93 -29.80
N PHE A 345 -3.35 -1.18 -30.93
CA PHE A 345 -3.82 -2.10 -31.97
C PHE A 345 -2.96 -3.37 -32.00
N THR A 346 -3.59 -4.54 -32.09
CA THR A 346 -2.91 -5.83 -32.22
C THR A 346 -3.51 -6.66 -33.35
N ALA A 347 -2.67 -7.24 -34.22
CA ALA A 347 -3.09 -8.20 -35.24
C ALA A 347 -2.01 -9.24 -35.57
N THR A 348 -2.37 -10.37 -36.18
CA THR A 348 -1.38 -11.32 -36.69
C THR A 348 -0.63 -10.76 -37.90
N TYR A 349 -1.34 -10.17 -38.86
CA TYR A 349 -0.76 -9.52 -40.04
C TYR A 349 -1.60 -8.32 -40.49
N VAL A 350 -0.98 -7.37 -41.17
CA VAL A 350 -1.66 -6.19 -41.74
C VAL A 350 -1.19 -5.97 -43.16
N GLN A 351 -2.11 -6.02 -44.12
CA GLN A 351 -1.82 -5.88 -45.55
C GLN A 351 -2.68 -4.78 -46.18
N GLN A 352 -2.04 -3.84 -46.88
CA GLN A 352 -2.73 -2.82 -47.68
C GLN A 352 -3.79 -2.01 -46.91
N ALA A 353 -3.59 -1.84 -45.60
CA ALA A 353 -4.53 -1.18 -44.72
C ALA A 353 -3.89 0.05 -44.06
N THR A 354 -4.75 0.97 -43.60
CA THR A 354 -4.35 2.13 -42.80
C THR A 354 -4.79 1.91 -41.36
N VAL A 355 -3.84 1.98 -40.43
CA VAL A 355 -4.06 1.76 -38.99
C VAL A 355 -3.52 2.95 -38.21
N GLU A 356 -4.35 3.53 -37.36
CA GLU A 356 -3.99 4.61 -36.44
C GLU A 356 -4.30 4.21 -34.99
N ALA A 357 -3.27 4.17 -34.15
CA ALA A 357 -3.39 3.83 -32.73
C ALA A 357 -2.96 5.00 -31.84
N GLY A 358 -3.77 5.32 -30.84
CA GLY A 358 -3.47 6.34 -29.83
C GLY A 358 -2.35 5.96 -28.87
N ASP A 359 -1.94 4.70 -28.82
CA ASP A 359 -0.77 4.24 -28.06
C ASP A 359 0.24 3.53 -28.97
N SER A 360 0.06 2.23 -29.21
CA SER A 360 1.06 1.40 -29.89
C SER A 360 0.43 0.41 -30.89
N ILE A 361 1.21 -0.08 -31.85
CA ILE A 361 0.82 -1.07 -32.86
C ILE A 361 1.68 -2.33 -32.72
N PHE A 362 1.02 -3.48 -32.59
CA PHE A 362 1.65 -4.80 -32.50
C PHE A 362 1.19 -5.71 -33.63
N ILE A 363 2.14 -6.24 -34.39
CA ILE A 363 1.87 -7.15 -35.50
C ILE A 363 2.73 -8.40 -35.33
N ASP A 364 2.13 -9.57 -35.21
CA ASP A 364 2.88 -10.78 -34.87
C ASP A 364 3.75 -11.31 -36.02
N ASP A 365 3.33 -11.15 -37.28
CA ASP A 365 3.97 -11.71 -38.47
C ASP A 365 4.46 -10.68 -39.50
N VAL A 366 3.57 -10.08 -40.28
CA VAL A 366 3.95 -9.22 -41.42
C VAL A 366 3.07 -7.98 -41.50
N ALA A 367 3.72 -6.83 -41.72
CA ALA A 367 3.10 -5.60 -42.19
C ALA A 367 3.50 -5.36 -43.66
N MET A 368 2.55 -5.35 -44.59
CA MET A 368 2.83 -5.26 -46.03
C MET A 368 2.03 -4.17 -46.71
N GLN A 369 2.72 -3.21 -47.34
CA GLN A 369 2.13 -2.09 -48.09
C GLN A 369 1.07 -1.31 -47.29
N SER A 370 1.29 -1.20 -45.98
CA SER A 370 0.33 -0.59 -45.04
C SER A 370 0.82 0.77 -44.57
N THR A 371 -0.13 1.60 -44.10
CA THR A 371 0.17 2.86 -43.42
C THR A 371 -0.12 2.68 -41.94
N LEU A 372 0.92 2.67 -41.11
CA LEU A 372 0.82 2.43 -39.68
C LEU A 372 1.25 3.68 -38.92
N THR A 373 0.38 4.21 -38.07
CA THR A 373 0.66 5.37 -37.24
C THR A 373 0.37 5.05 -35.78
N ALA A 374 1.37 5.16 -34.93
CA ALA A 374 1.25 4.99 -33.48
C ALA A 374 1.82 6.20 -32.75
N ILE A 375 1.31 6.53 -31.57
CA ILE A 375 1.92 7.58 -30.75
C ILE A 375 3.27 7.11 -30.22
N ASN A 376 3.33 5.92 -29.61
CA ASN A 376 4.53 5.43 -28.93
C ASN A 376 5.39 4.56 -29.83
N GLN A 377 4.93 3.36 -30.17
CA GLN A 377 5.74 2.40 -30.91
C GLN A 377 4.99 1.48 -31.86
N ILE A 378 5.71 1.00 -32.89
CA ILE A 378 5.28 -0.04 -33.82
C ILE A 378 6.26 -1.22 -33.68
N VAL A 379 5.75 -2.40 -33.37
CA VAL A 379 6.55 -3.62 -33.24
C VAL A 379 5.96 -4.72 -34.14
N VAL A 380 6.78 -5.21 -35.07
CA VAL A 380 6.41 -6.28 -36.00
C VAL A 380 7.30 -7.49 -35.78
N GLY A 381 6.71 -8.68 -35.66
CA GLY A 381 7.50 -9.92 -35.62
C GLY A 381 7.85 -10.48 -34.26
N HIS A 382 7.10 -10.12 -33.22
CA HIS A 382 7.37 -10.67 -31.89
C HIS A 382 7.29 -12.21 -31.90
N LYS A 383 6.28 -12.81 -32.57
CA LYS A 383 6.08 -14.28 -32.60
C LYS A 383 6.59 -14.96 -33.87
N GLN A 384 6.41 -14.33 -35.03
CA GLN A 384 6.61 -14.99 -36.34
C GLN A 384 7.76 -14.35 -37.13
N ARG A 385 7.60 -14.14 -38.43
CA ARG A 385 8.70 -13.75 -39.33
C ARG A 385 9.17 -12.33 -39.09
N GLY A 386 8.26 -11.39 -38.87
CA GLY A 386 8.57 -10.02 -38.50
C GLY A 386 9.03 -9.12 -39.63
N HIS A 387 8.32 -9.14 -40.74
CA HIS A 387 8.67 -8.34 -41.91
C HIS A 387 7.83 -7.06 -42.00
N ILE A 388 8.48 -5.93 -42.24
CA ILE A 388 7.85 -4.72 -42.75
C ILE A 388 8.20 -4.61 -44.23
N ILE A 389 7.21 -4.75 -45.11
CA ILE A 389 7.40 -4.79 -46.57
C ILE A 389 6.62 -3.66 -47.22
N GLY A 390 7.29 -2.53 -47.42
CA GLY A 390 6.72 -1.37 -48.08
C GLY A 390 5.65 -0.63 -47.27
N GLY A 391 5.31 0.57 -47.74
CA GLY A 391 4.34 1.44 -47.07
C GLY A 391 5.00 2.46 -46.14
N LYS A 392 4.25 2.95 -45.16
CA LYS A 392 4.70 4.00 -44.23
C LYS A 392 4.45 3.56 -42.79
N CYS A 393 5.48 3.62 -41.95
CA CYS A 393 5.37 3.42 -40.50
C CYS A 393 5.77 4.71 -39.78
N GLN A 394 4.95 5.19 -38.86
CA GLN A 394 5.19 6.42 -38.09
C GLN A 394 4.97 6.16 -36.59
N ALA A 395 6.00 6.40 -35.77
CA ALA A 395 5.92 6.26 -34.32
C ALA A 395 6.86 7.24 -33.61
N THR A 396 6.51 7.76 -32.42
CA THR A 396 7.39 8.73 -31.74
C THR A 396 8.68 8.10 -31.21
N LEU A 397 8.61 6.88 -30.67
CA LEU A 397 9.70 6.29 -29.89
C LEU A 397 10.42 5.14 -30.61
N LEU A 398 9.67 4.20 -31.19
CA LEU A 398 10.26 2.98 -31.72
C LEU A 398 9.50 2.45 -32.93
N VAL A 399 10.25 2.09 -33.97
CA VAL A 399 9.79 1.14 -34.99
C VAL A 399 10.73 -0.05 -34.99
N LYS A 400 10.21 -1.23 -34.65
CA LYS A 400 10.99 -2.46 -34.51
C LYS A 400 10.44 -3.57 -35.40
N ALA A 401 11.32 -4.25 -36.12
CA ALA A 401 11.01 -5.45 -36.88
C ALA A 401 12.19 -6.44 -36.89
N LYS A 402 11.95 -7.70 -37.25
CA LYS A 402 13.04 -8.64 -37.54
C LYS A 402 13.71 -8.30 -38.86
N VAL A 403 12.91 -8.03 -39.88
CA VAL A 403 13.37 -7.70 -41.23
C VAL A 403 12.63 -6.46 -41.73
N ILE A 404 13.36 -5.49 -42.27
CA ILE A 404 12.78 -4.30 -42.90
C ILE A 404 13.10 -4.32 -44.40
N GLY A 405 12.06 -4.20 -45.21
CA GLY A 405 12.13 -4.33 -46.67
C GLY A 405 12.01 -5.77 -47.15
N SER A 406 12.26 -5.96 -48.45
CA SER A 406 12.27 -7.27 -49.11
C SER A 406 13.23 -7.24 -50.30
N ALA A 407 13.61 -8.42 -50.81
CA ALA A 407 14.45 -8.56 -52.01
C ALA A 407 13.86 -7.92 -53.29
N ALA A 408 12.57 -7.56 -53.26
CA ALA A 408 11.93 -6.80 -54.34
C ALA A 408 12.18 -5.27 -54.24
N HIS A 409 12.98 -4.83 -53.26
CA HIS A 409 13.35 -3.43 -53.01
C HIS A 409 12.16 -2.47 -52.93
N ILE A 410 11.06 -2.94 -52.34
CA ILE A 410 9.84 -2.17 -52.18
C ILE A 410 10.11 -1.01 -51.22
N ALA A 411 9.86 0.22 -51.68
CA ALA A 411 10.02 1.44 -50.91
C ALA A 411 9.28 1.36 -49.55
N THR A 412 10.06 1.43 -48.48
CA THR A 412 9.61 1.30 -47.10
C THR A 412 10.01 2.57 -46.34
N HIS A 413 9.03 3.40 -45.99
CA HIS A 413 9.28 4.66 -45.33
C HIS A 413 8.99 4.54 -43.83
N ILE A 414 9.96 4.88 -43.00
CA ILE A 414 9.84 4.87 -41.54
C ILE A 414 10.08 6.28 -41.02
N GLU A 415 9.17 6.79 -40.23
CA GLU A 415 9.27 8.10 -39.58
C GLU A 415 9.27 7.90 -38.07
N VAL A 416 10.37 8.29 -37.42
CA VAL A 416 10.49 8.24 -35.95
C VAL A 416 10.79 9.62 -35.36
N GLY A 417 10.49 9.80 -34.08
CA GLY A 417 10.75 11.05 -33.36
C GLY A 417 9.59 12.05 -33.39
N LEU A 418 9.89 13.29 -33.00
CA LEU A 418 8.89 14.31 -32.69
C LEU A 418 8.00 14.69 -33.87
N ASN A 419 6.70 14.57 -33.66
CA ASN A 419 5.68 15.25 -34.45
C ASN A 419 5.99 16.77 -34.49
N PRO A 420 6.06 17.41 -35.68
CA PRO A 420 6.26 18.86 -35.79
C PRO A 420 5.28 19.70 -34.96
N LYS A 421 4.07 19.18 -34.70
CA LYS A 421 3.06 19.82 -33.84
C LYS A 421 3.48 19.91 -32.38
N LEU A 422 4.16 18.89 -31.85
CA LEU A 422 4.64 18.85 -30.45
C LEU A 422 5.75 19.90 -30.22
N ARG A 423 6.67 20.06 -31.17
CA ARG A 423 7.68 21.15 -31.13
C ARG A 423 7.05 22.53 -31.21
N ALA A 424 6.05 22.70 -32.08
CA ALA A 424 5.31 23.96 -32.16
C ALA A 424 4.54 24.27 -30.86
N GLN A 425 3.98 23.24 -30.21
CA GLN A 425 3.31 23.36 -28.91
C GLN A 425 4.29 23.76 -27.80
N GLN A 426 5.49 23.17 -27.76
CA GLN A 426 6.56 23.56 -26.83
C GLN A 426 6.94 25.02 -26.99
N HIS A 427 7.14 25.48 -28.22
CA HIS A 427 7.51 26.86 -28.48
C HIS A 427 6.42 27.83 -28.02
N ARG A 428 5.15 27.54 -28.31
CA ARG A 428 4.01 28.35 -27.85
C ARG A 428 3.89 28.37 -26.33
N HIS A 429 4.08 27.22 -25.68
CA HIS A 429 4.02 27.11 -24.23
C HIS A 429 5.13 27.95 -23.57
N GLU A 430 6.35 27.88 -24.10
CA GLU A 430 7.49 28.65 -23.61
C GLU A 430 7.29 30.17 -23.77
N GLN A 431 6.75 30.61 -24.92
CA GLN A 431 6.38 32.01 -25.13
C GLN A 431 5.33 32.49 -24.12
N HIS A 432 4.31 31.68 -23.83
CA HIS A 432 3.28 32.02 -22.86
C HIS A 432 3.85 32.13 -21.44
N ARG A 433 4.72 31.19 -21.04
CA ARG A 433 5.42 31.22 -19.75
C ARG A 433 6.22 32.52 -19.58
N GLN A 434 6.99 32.91 -20.60
CA GLN A 434 7.78 34.14 -20.59
C GLN A 434 6.91 35.39 -20.41
N GLN A 435 5.77 35.47 -21.11
CA GLN A 435 4.82 36.58 -20.95
C GLN A 435 4.27 36.71 -19.51
N ILE A 436 3.92 35.58 -18.88
CA ILE A 436 3.41 35.57 -17.50
C ILE A 436 4.51 35.94 -16.50
N GLU A 437 5.75 35.49 -16.72
CA GLU A 437 6.91 35.85 -15.90
C GLU A 437 7.22 37.35 -15.95
N GLU A 438 7.15 37.95 -17.15
CA GLU A 438 7.30 39.39 -17.32
C GLU A 438 6.21 40.18 -16.59
N GLN A 439 4.95 39.76 -16.70
CA GLN A 439 3.84 40.36 -15.97
C GLN A 439 4.04 40.25 -14.45
N MET A 440 4.50 39.09 -13.97
CA MET A 440 4.77 38.88 -12.54
C MET A 440 5.93 39.75 -12.05
N ALA A 441 6.98 39.92 -12.85
CA ALA A 441 8.08 40.82 -12.53
C ALA A 441 7.64 42.29 -12.46
N GLN A 442 6.72 42.73 -13.33
CA GLN A 442 6.14 44.07 -13.29
C GLN A 442 5.31 44.30 -12.02
N VAL A 443 4.45 43.34 -11.66
CA VAL A 443 3.65 43.40 -10.43
C VAL A 443 4.53 43.35 -9.18
N ALA A 444 5.59 42.53 -9.18
CA ALA A 444 6.55 42.45 -8.08
C ALA A 444 7.30 43.78 -7.89
N LYS A 445 7.72 44.45 -8.97
CA LYS A 445 8.34 45.80 -8.89
C LYS A 445 7.38 46.83 -8.28
N LEU A 446 6.10 46.78 -8.63
CA LEU A 446 5.08 47.66 -8.05
C LEU A 446 4.89 47.39 -6.55
N LEU A 447 4.87 46.12 -6.15
CA LEU A 447 4.74 45.73 -4.74
C LEU A 447 5.98 46.10 -3.92
N ASP A 448 7.20 45.92 -4.45
CA ASP A 448 8.46 46.36 -3.80
C ASP A 448 8.52 47.88 -3.67
N LEU A 449 8.12 48.63 -4.70
CA LEU A 449 8.02 50.10 -4.65
C LEU A 449 7.08 50.55 -3.53
N ALA A 450 5.96 49.86 -3.33
CA ALA A 450 5.00 50.19 -2.28
C ALA A 450 5.52 49.88 -0.87
N VAL A 451 6.42 48.91 -0.71
CA VAL A 451 7.13 48.66 0.56
C VAL A 451 8.14 49.76 0.85
N ARG A 452 8.86 50.24 -0.17
CA ARG A 452 9.88 51.28 -0.03
C ARG A 452 9.31 52.70 0.13
N LEU A 453 8.15 52.98 -0.47
CA LEU A 453 7.52 54.31 -0.49
C LEU A 453 6.00 54.20 -0.22
N PRO A 454 5.59 54.05 1.05
CA PRO A 454 4.20 53.79 1.43
C PRO A 454 3.21 54.88 1.00
N ASP A 455 3.64 56.15 1.00
CA ASP A 455 2.78 57.30 0.71
C ASP A 455 2.53 57.53 -0.79
N ARG A 456 3.21 56.79 -1.67
CA ARG A 456 3.12 56.95 -3.14
C ARG A 456 2.21 55.95 -3.83
N VAL A 457 1.72 54.92 -3.13
CA VAL A 457 0.93 53.85 -3.74
C VAL A 457 -0.43 53.76 -3.04
N PRO A 458 -1.55 53.99 -3.75
CA PRO A 458 -2.88 53.86 -3.16
C PRO A 458 -3.16 52.45 -2.61
N PRO A 459 -3.86 52.32 -1.47
CA PRO A 459 -4.16 51.02 -0.85
C PRO A 459 -5.00 50.10 -1.75
N GLU A 460 -5.84 50.65 -2.64
CA GLU A 460 -6.57 49.85 -3.64
C GLU A 460 -5.64 49.22 -4.70
N THR A 461 -4.61 49.95 -5.14
CA THR A 461 -3.60 49.47 -6.11
C THR A 461 -2.77 48.35 -5.50
N LEU A 462 -2.46 48.44 -4.20
CA LEU A 462 -1.80 47.38 -3.44
C LEU A 462 -2.65 46.11 -3.35
N LYS A 463 -3.93 46.25 -3.02
CA LYS A 463 -4.87 45.12 -2.94
C LYS A 463 -5.01 44.43 -4.31
N ARG A 464 -5.18 45.21 -5.38
CA ARG A 464 -5.21 44.69 -6.76
C ARG A 464 -3.90 44.01 -7.15
N GLY A 465 -2.75 44.63 -6.85
CA GLY A 465 -1.44 44.04 -7.11
C GLY A 465 -1.22 42.70 -6.43
N ARG A 466 -1.67 42.54 -5.17
CA ARG A 466 -1.61 41.26 -4.44
C ARG A 466 -2.50 40.19 -5.10
N ILE A 467 -3.74 40.54 -5.48
CA ILE A 467 -4.66 39.62 -6.15
C ILE A 467 -4.11 39.19 -7.52
N THR A 468 -3.60 40.13 -8.31
CA THR A 468 -2.98 39.86 -9.61
C THR A 468 -1.74 38.98 -9.45
N SER A 469 -0.89 39.27 -8.45
CA SER A 469 0.30 38.45 -8.16
C SER A 469 -0.06 37.02 -7.78
N GLU A 470 -1.11 36.82 -7.00
CA GLU A 470 -1.57 35.48 -6.63
C GLU A 470 -2.17 34.73 -7.83
N SER A 471 -2.96 35.41 -8.66
CA SER A 471 -3.51 34.86 -9.90
C SER A 471 -2.41 34.44 -10.89
N LEU A 472 -1.44 35.32 -11.15
CA LEU A 472 -0.30 35.02 -12.03
C LEU A 472 0.53 33.85 -11.49
N ARG A 473 0.75 33.79 -10.17
CA ARG A 473 1.46 32.68 -9.53
C ARG A 473 0.74 31.35 -9.71
N ARG A 474 -0.59 31.30 -9.59
CA ARG A 474 -1.39 30.09 -9.86
C ARG A 474 -1.30 29.67 -11.33
N THR A 475 -1.36 30.63 -12.25
CA THR A 475 -1.20 30.35 -13.69
C THR A 475 0.19 29.81 -14.01
N LEU A 476 1.24 30.38 -13.38
CA LEU A 476 2.61 29.94 -13.59
C LEU A 476 2.83 28.51 -13.07
N LEU A 477 2.31 28.17 -11.89
CA LEU A 477 2.32 26.79 -11.37
C LEU A 477 1.66 25.80 -12.34
N ARG A 478 0.50 26.17 -12.93
CA ARG A 478 -0.18 25.33 -13.92
C ARG A 478 0.65 25.14 -15.20
N LEU A 479 1.26 26.22 -15.70
CA LEU A 479 2.16 26.15 -16.86
C LEU A 479 3.43 25.34 -16.55
N GLU A 480 3.93 25.36 -15.32
CA GLU A 480 5.05 24.49 -14.92
C GLU A 480 4.65 23.01 -15.00
N GLU A 481 3.48 22.64 -14.49
CA GLU A 481 2.95 21.27 -14.60
C GLU A 481 2.78 20.84 -16.07
N GLU A 482 2.11 21.64 -16.89
CA GLU A 482 1.94 21.39 -18.33
C GLU A 482 3.29 21.29 -19.07
N GLY A 483 4.24 22.16 -18.72
CA GLY A 483 5.60 22.18 -19.27
C GLY A 483 6.48 21.00 -18.85
N THR A 484 6.25 20.41 -17.67
CA THR A 484 6.95 19.17 -17.26
C THR A 484 6.51 17.98 -18.10
N LEU A 485 5.20 17.81 -18.30
CA LEU A 485 4.64 16.74 -19.14
C LEU A 485 5.15 16.84 -20.58
N LEU A 486 5.14 18.05 -21.13
CA LEU A 486 5.59 18.30 -22.50
C LEU A 486 7.10 18.03 -22.67
N ARG A 487 7.93 18.43 -21.69
CA ARG A 487 9.38 18.12 -21.67
C ARG A 487 9.66 16.63 -21.60
N GLU A 488 8.88 15.89 -20.81
CA GLU A 488 9.05 14.44 -20.71
C GLU A 488 8.72 13.75 -22.05
N GLN A 489 7.65 14.18 -22.73
CA GLN A 489 7.33 13.71 -24.09
C GLN A 489 8.46 14.01 -25.09
N LEU A 490 9.08 15.20 -25.02
CA LEU A 490 10.23 15.58 -25.84
C LEU A 490 11.46 14.71 -25.55
N ARG A 491 11.78 14.49 -24.27
CA ARG A 491 12.90 13.64 -23.83
C ARG A 491 12.74 12.20 -24.31
N LEU A 492 11.54 11.65 -24.20
CA LEU A 492 11.23 10.32 -24.71
C LEU A 492 11.45 10.26 -26.23
N ALA A 493 11.06 11.28 -26.97
CA ALA A 493 11.24 11.33 -28.42
C ALA A 493 12.71 11.54 -28.87
N GLU A 494 13.61 12.04 -28.01
CA GLU A 494 15.05 12.02 -28.28
C GLU A 494 15.64 10.60 -28.27
N SER A 495 14.96 9.66 -27.59
CA SER A 495 15.33 8.24 -27.59
C SER A 495 14.78 7.47 -28.81
N ALA A 496 14.23 8.18 -29.79
CA ALA A 496 13.65 7.61 -30.99
C ALA A 496 14.66 6.74 -31.75
N LYS A 497 14.24 5.52 -32.07
CA LYS A 497 15.08 4.56 -32.80
C LYS A 497 14.28 3.64 -33.72
N VAL A 498 14.96 3.17 -34.76
CA VAL A 498 14.49 2.11 -35.65
C VAL A 498 15.38 0.89 -35.44
N VAL A 499 14.77 -0.28 -35.29
CA VAL A 499 15.47 -1.53 -34.99
C VAL A 499 15.06 -2.59 -36.00
N ALA A 500 16.02 -3.08 -36.79
CA ALA A 500 15.89 -4.28 -37.61
C ALA A 500 16.77 -5.38 -36.98
N GLU A 501 16.19 -6.45 -36.43
CA GLU A 501 16.98 -7.43 -35.67
C GLU A 501 17.87 -8.33 -36.54
N GLN A 502 17.47 -8.59 -37.78
CA GLN A 502 18.09 -9.62 -38.63
C GLN A 502 18.64 -9.08 -39.95
N ALA A 503 17.85 -8.29 -40.69
CA ALA A 503 18.24 -7.79 -41.99
C ALA A 503 17.48 -6.52 -42.40
N VAL A 504 18.10 -5.72 -43.27
CA VAL A 504 17.50 -4.57 -43.94
C VAL A 504 17.76 -4.68 -45.44
N PHE A 505 16.73 -4.56 -46.25
CA PHE A 505 16.86 -4.53 -47.71
C PHE A 505 16.95 -3.11 -48.25
N GLU A 506 17.52 -2.95 -49.44
CA GLU A 506 17.48 -1.69 -50.17
C GLU A 506 16.02 -1.23 -50.39
N GLY A 507 15.80 0.09 -50.35
CA GLY A 507 14.47 0.71 -50.39
C GLY A 507 13.96 1.19 -49.03
N LEU A 508 14.68 0.95 -47.94
CA LEU A 508 14.40 1.57 -46.64
C LEU A 508 14.82 3.05 -46.63
N GLU A 509 13.87 3.93 -46.32
CA GLU A 509 14.10 5.32 -45.96
C GLU A 509 13.62 5.58 -44.53
N VAL A 510 14.49 6.15 -43.69
CA VAL A 510 14.18 6.57 -42.33
C VAL A 510 14.26 8.08 -42.23
N ARG A 511 13.24 8.69 -41.62
CA ARG A 511 13.17 10.12 -41.32
C ARG A 511 12.97 10.38 -39.84
N CYS A 512 13.62 11.42 -39.35
CA CYS A 512 13.38 11.98 -38.03
C CYS A 512 13.46 13.50 -38.09
N GLY A 513 12.30 14.16 -38.20
CA GLY A 513 12.23 15.59 -38.51
C GLY A 513 12.93 15.90 -39.84
N ASN A 514 14.01 16.70 -39.78
CA ASN A 514 14.80 17.06 -40.96
C ASN A 514 15.91 16.05 -41.29
N LEU A 515 16.13 15.06 -40.42
CA LEU A 515 17.16 14.05 -40.61
C LEU A 515 16.65 12.94 -41.51
N HIS A 516 17.52 12.44 -42.39
CA HIS A 516 17.20 11.42 -43.37
C HIS A 516 18.32 10.39 -43.46
N TYR A 517 17.94 9.12 -43.47
CA TYR A 517 18.81 7.99 -43.71
C TYR A 517 18.16 7.10 -44.78
N ALA A 518 18.93 6.66 -45.76
CA ALA A 518 18.46 5.71 -46.77
C ALA A 518 19.49 4.59 -46.92
N THR A 519 19.00 3.36 -47.00
CA THR A 519 19.85 2.18 -47.12
C THR A 519 20.33 2.04 -48.56
N ARG A 520 21.59 1.66 -48.76
CA ARG A 520 22.19 1.36 -50.06
C ARG A 520 22.62 -0.10 -50.10
N GLY A 521 22.02 -0.90 -50.98
CA GLY A 521 22.21 -2.35 -51.03
C GLY A 521 21.60 -3.10 -49.84
N ASP A 522 21.65 -4.42 -49.91
CA ASP A 522 21.07 -5.29 -48.89
C ASP A 522 22.04 -5.53 -47.72
N LEU A 523 21.55 -5.32 -46.50
CA LEU A 523 22.25 -5.54 -45.26
C LEU A 523 21.75 -6.83 -44.61
N GLY A 524 22.51 -7.92 -44.76
CA GLY A 524 22.20 -9.24 -44.18
C GLY A 524 22.47 -9.38 -42.67
N TYR A 525 22.45 -8.27 -41.94
CA TYR A 525 22.68 -8.21 -40.49
C TYR A 525 21.72 -7.20 -39.84
N GLY A 526 21.50 -7.33 -38.54
CA GLY A 526 20.62 -6.42 -37.80
C GLY A 526 21.16 -5.00 -37.76
N LEU A 527 20.28 -4.00 -37.83
CA LEU A 527 20.62 -2.58 -37.86
C LEU A 527 19.84 -1.82 -36.78
N LEU A 528 20.56 -1.01 -35.99
CA LEU A 528 20.00 0.00 -35.10
C LEU A 528 20.21 1.37 -35.74
N ILE A 529 19.13 2.12 -35.96
CA ILE A 529 19.19 3.52 -36.40
C ILE A 529 18.68 4.40 -35.26
N ARG A 530 19.46 5.38 -34.85
CA ARG A 530 19.11 6.30 -33.75
C ARG A 530 19.60 7.71 -34.04
N ILE A 531 19.12 8.67 -33.27
CA ILE A 531 19.62 10.04 -33.31
C ILE A 531 20.94 10.10 -32.52
N GLY A 532 22.03 10.50 -33.16
CA GLY A 532 23.33 10.75 -32.53
C GLY A 532 23.98 12.00 -33.14
N GLU A 533 24.60 12.86 -32.32
CA GLU A 533 25.28 14.11 -32.72
C GLU A 533 24.61 14.96 -33.83
N GLY A 534 23.27 14.98 -33.90
CA GLY A 534 22.52 15.74 -34.91
C GLY A 534 22.36 15.07 -36.28
N VAL A 535 22.68 13.77 -36.40
CA VAL A 535 22.45 12.93 -37.59
C VAL A 535 21.74 11.62 -37.21
N LEU A 536 21.24 10.88 -38.21
CA LEU A 536 20.79 9.50 -38.00
C LEU A 536 21.99 8.57 -38.15
N GLU A 537 22.41 7.96 -37.05
CA GLU A 537 23.50 6.98 -37.00
C GLU A 537 22.93 5.58 -37.17
N ALA A 538 23.55 4.79 -38.05
CA ALA A 538 23.17 3.41 -38.31
C ALA A 538 24.30 2.47 -37.86
N GLU A 539 24.04 1.66 -36.85
CA GLU A 539 25.01 0.75 -36.23
C GLU A 539 24.57 -0.72 -36.40
N PRO A 540 25.48 -1.65 -36.73
CA PRO A 540 25.18 -3.08 -36.70
C PRO A 540 24.78 -3.53 -35.29
N LEU A 541 23.68 -4.27 -35.18
CA LEU A 541 23.28 -4.94 -33.94
C LEU A 541 24.22 -6.13 -33.69
N ALA A 542 24.97 -6.09 -32.59
CA ALA A 542 25.83 -7.19 -32.17
C ALA A 542 24.99 -8.46 -31.92
N ARG A 543 25.37 -9.57 -32.57
CA ARG A 543 24.77 -10.89 -32.31
C ARG A 543 24.94 -11.23 -30.82
N GLY A 544 23.86 -11.17 -30.04
CA GLY A 544 23.83 -11.67 -28.66
C GLY A 544 23.53 -10.66 -27.54
N LYS A 545 23.21 -9.40 -27.84
CA LYS A 545 22.55 -8.51 -26.86
C LYS A 545 21.15 -8.13 -27.37
N SER A 546 20.26 -9.12 -27.38
CA SER A 546 18.82 -8.91 -27.55
C SER A 546 18.13 -8.87 -26.21
#